data_AF-A0AAV5VIM3-F1
#
_entry.id   AF-A0AAV5VIM3-F1
#
_cell.length_a   1.000
_cell.length_b   1.000
_cell.length_c   1.000
_cell.angle_alpha   90.00
_cell.angle_beta   90.00
_cell.angle_gamma   90.00
#
_symmetry.space_group_name_H-M   'P 1'
#
loop_
_entity.id
_entity.type
_entity.pdbx_description
1 polymer ?
#
loop_
_entity_poly.entity_id
_entity_poly.type
_entity_poly.pdbx_seq_one_letter_code
_entity_poly.pdbx_strand_id
1 'polypeptide(L)'
;SLLPILPYSHSFHRNLILQMRLLLLSLLPLLVSSLGITQSAGVRGVLMCNDKPASNVKVKLYDEDTGPDFDDLMDSGKTDADGRFSLAGHTSEFTPIDPKLNVYHDCDDGVKPCQRRITVYIPNKYITKGETPSTIYDAGTIQLAGKWAGETRDCLNR
;
A
#
# COMPACT_ATOMS: atom_id res chain seq x y z
N SER A 1 24.15 -41.82 -55.93
CA SER A 1 24.36 -41.19 -54.61
C SER A 1 23.01 -40.75 -54.07
N LEU A 2 22.33 -41.62 -53.32
CA LEU A 2 21.17 -41.21 -52.52
C LEU A 2 21.64 -41.02 -51.08
N LEU A 3 21.54 -39.78 -50.59
CA LEU A 3 21.70 -39.46 -49.17
C LEU A 3 20.53 -40.09 -48.38
N PRO A 4 20.79 -40.74 -47.24
CA PRO A 4 19.72 -41.26 -46.40
C PRO A 4 18.96 -40.10 -45.76
N ILE A 5 17.65 -40.07 -45.99
CA ILE A 5 16.72 -39.15 -45.32
C ILE A 5 16.57 -39.68 -43.89
N LEU A 6 17.09 -38.96 -42.89
CA LEU A 6 16.94 -39.32 -41.49
C LEU A 6 15.43 -39.36 -41.12
N PRO A 7 14.96 -40.38 -40.39
CA PRO A 7 13.55 -40.47 -40.03
C PRO A 7 13.17 -39.33 -39.08
N TYR A 8 12.14 -38.59 -39.45
CA TYR A 8 11.53 -37.57 -38.60
C TYR A 8 10.96 -38.24 -37.34
N SER A 9 11.61 -38.05 -36.19
CA SER A 9 11.15 -38.62 -34.92
C SER A 9 10.02 -37.76 -34.34
N HIS A 10 8.78 -38.21 -34.55
CA HIS A 10 7.59 -37.63 -33.91
C HIS A 10 7.72 -37.55 -32.38
N SER A 11 8.45 -38.49 -31.76
CA SER A 11 8.69 -38.50 -30.31
C SER A 11 9.58 -37.33 -29.87
N PHE A 12 10.65 -37.05 -30.62
CA PHE A 12 11.54 -35.91 -30.35
C PHE A 12 10.79 -34.58 -30.45
N HIS A 13 9.93 -34.43 -31.48
CA HIS A 13 9.14 -33.23 -31.67
C HIS A 13 8.09 -33.02 -30.56
N ARG A 14 7.42 -34.10 -30.10
CA ARG A 14 6.47 -34.03 -28.97
C ARG A 14 7.14 -33.64 -27.66
N ASN A 15 8.33 -34.18 -27.38
CA ASN A 15 9.09 -33.84 -26.17
C ASN A 15 9.58 -32.39 -26.21
N LEU A 16 10.01 -31.89 -27.37
CA LEU A 16 10.39 -30.48 -27.55
C LEU A 16 9.20 -29.54 -27.33
N ILE A 17 8.03 -29.85 -27.89
CA ILE A 17 6.79 -29.09 -27.67
C ILE A 17 6.38 -29.12 -26.19
N LEU A 18 6.50 -30.26 -25.52
CA LEU A 18 6.18 -30.39 -24.11
C LEU A 18 7.12 -29.57 -23.22
N GLN A 19 8.42 -29.60 -23.50
CA GLN A 19 9.42 -28.78 -22.79
C GLN A 19 9.20 -27.27 -23.00
N MET A 20 8.89 -26.85 -24.24
CA MET A 20 8.54 -25.46 -24.52
C MET A 20 7.28 -25.03 -23.76
N ARG A 21 6.25 -25.87 -23.69
CA ARG A 21 5.03 -25.60 -22.90
C ARG A 21 5.33 -25.49 -21.41
N LEU A 22 6.14 -26.39 -20.84
CA LEU A 22 6.54 -26.29 -19.43
C LEU A 22 7.31 -25.00 -19.16
N LEU A 23 8.23 -24.61 -20.05
CA LEU A 23 8.96 -23.33 -19.93
C LEU A 23 8.00 -22.14 -19.97
N LEU A 24 7.08 -22.11 -20.93
CA LEU A 24 6.06 -21.06 -21.04
C LEU A 24 5.15 -20.97 -19.80
N LEU A 25 4.71 -22.10 -19.23
CA LEU A 25 3.93 -22.10 -17.99
C LEU A 25 4.74 -21.63 -16.78
N SER A 26 6.04 -21.95 -16.72
CA SER A 26 6.91 -21.48 -15.63
C SER A 26 7.27 -19.99 -15.71
N LEU A 27 7.26 -19.40 -16.91
CA LEU A 27 7.55 -17.99 -17.15
C LEU A 27 6.29 -17.10 -17.09
N LEU A 28 5.10 -17.67 -17.22
CA LEU A 28 3.83 -16.96 -17.16
C LEU A 28 3.65 -16.12 -15.88
N PRO A 29 3.97 -16.60 -14.65
CA PRO A 29 3.76 -15.85 -13.41
C PRO A 29 4.60 -14.57 -13.33
N LEU A 30 5.78 -14.54 -13.97
CA LEU A 30 6.68 -13.38 -13.99
C LEU A 30 6.15 -12.23 -14.86
N LEU A 31 5.25 -12.51 -15.80
CA LEU A 31 4.64 -11.48 -16.65
C LEU A 31 3.41 -10.84 -16.00
N VAL A 32 2.70 -11.57 -15.14
CA VAL A 32 1.42 -11.15 -14.54
C VAL A 32 1.62 -10.08 -13.47
N SER A 33 2.76 -10.07 -12.78
CA SER A 33 3.11 -9.11 -11.72
C SER A 33 3.26 -7.65 -12.19
N SER A 34 3.08 -7.36 -13.48
CA SER A 34 3.19 -6.01 -14.07
C SER A 34 1.88 -5.49 -14.70
N LEU A 35 0.76 -6.16 -14.46
CA LEU A 35 -0.51 -5.87 -15.16
C LEU A 35 -1.46 -4.92 -14.40
N GLY A 36 -1.13 -4.52 -13.17
CA GLY A 36 -1.92 -3.56 -12.39
C GLY A 36 -1.80 -2.12 -12.90
N ILE A 37 -2.82 -1.32 -12.66
CA ILE A 37 -2.79 0.13 -12.90
C ILE A 37 -2.10 0.76 -11.69
N THR A 38 -0.96 1.42 -11.91
CA THR A 38 -0.32 2.21 -10.87
C THR A 38 -1.20 3.40 -10.50
N GLN A 39 -1.51 3.51 -9.21
CA GLN A 39 -2.35 4.55 -8.63
C GLN A 39 -1.66 5.12 -7.41
N SER A 40 -1.89 6.40 -7.15
CA SER A 40 -1.27 7.13 -6.04
C SER A 40 -2.29 7.91 -5.25
N ALA A 41 -1.97 8.10 -3.97
CA ALA A 41 -2.67 8.97 -3.06
C ALA A 41 -1.66 9.77 -2.24
N GLY A 42 -2.06 10.97 -1.83
CA GLY A 42 -1.28 11.79 -0.92
C GLY A 42 -2.18 12.46 0.10
N VAL A 43 -1.67 12.64 1.32
CA VAL A 43 -2.39 13.24 2.44
C VAL A 43 -1.48 14.14 3.24
N ARG A 44 -2.01 15.28 3.71
CA ARG A 44 -1.35 16.17 4.65
C ARG A 44 -2.30 16.62 5.74
N GLY A 45 -1.76 17.12 6.84
CA GLY A 45 -2.55 17.72 7.90
C GLY A 45 -1.71 18.17 9.08
N VAL A 46 -2.40 18.52 10.17
CA VAL A 46 -1.82 18.92 11.45
C VAL A 46 -2.46 18.11 12.56
N LEU A 47 -1.65 17.53 13.44
CA LEU A 47 -2.10 16.81 14.62
C LEU A 47 -1.93 17.68 15.87
N MET A 48 -2.98 17.78 16.66
CA MET A 48 -3.00 18.49 17.93
C MET A 48 -3.30 17.51 19.07
N CYS A 49 -2.68 17.74 20.22
CA CYS A 49 -3.01 17.06 21.46
C CYS A 49 -3.35 18.13 22.51
N ASN A 50 -4.64 18.29 22.78
CA ASN A 50 -5.17 19.43 23.53
C ASN A 50 -4.72 20.75 22.87
N ASP A 51 -4.10 21.66 23.62
CA ASP A 51 -3.68 22.98 23.14
C ASP A 51 -2.28 23.00 22.52
N LYS A 52 -1.67 21.85 22.24
CA LYS A 52 -0.30 21.74 21.75
C LYS A 52 -0.21 20.96 20.45
N PRO A 53 0.69 21.35 19.53
CA PRO A 53 1.03 20.50 18.40
C PRO A 53 1.53 19.13 18.86
N ALA A 54 1.03 18.07 18.25
CA ALA A 54 1.42 16.71 18.56
C ALA A 54 2.62 16.32 17.69
N SER A 55 3.83 16.64 18.17
CA SER A 55 5.08 16.35 17.47
C SER A 55 5.53 14.89 17.59
N ASN A 56 6.28 14.39 16.59
CA ASN A 56 6.85 13.04 16.58
C ASN A 56 5.80 11.92 16.67
N VAL A 57 4.55 12.21 16.29
CA VAL A 57 3.46 11.24 16.17
C VAL A 57 3.63 10.47 14.87
N LYS A 58 3.55 9.15 14.93
CA LYS A 58 3.70 8.31 13.75
C LYS A 58 2.44 8.35 12.90
N VAL A 59 2.63 8.48 11.59
CA VAL A 59 1.58 8.45 10.58
C VAL A 59 1.96 7.48 9.47
N LYS A 60 0.99 6.78 8.92
CA LYS A 60 1.20 5.84 7.82
C LYS A 60 0.06 5.93 6.83
N LEU A 61 0.41 5.95 5.54
CA LEU A 61 -0.51 5.86 4.43
C LEU A 61 -0.52 4.41 3.95
N TYR A 62 -1.71 3.83 3.92
CA TYR A 62 -1.96 2.46 3.50
C TYR A 62 -2.96 2.44 2.35
N ASP A 63 -2.87 1.39 1.55
CA ASP A 63 -4.00 0.86 0.81
C ASP A 63 -4.76 -0.14 1.67
N GLU A 64 -6.10 -0.07 1.72
CA GLU A 64 -6.91 -1.06 2.43
C GLU A 64 -7.34 -2.18 1.49
N ASP A 65 -6.60 -3.28 1.51
CA ASP A 65 -7.01 -4.49 0.82
C ASP A 65 -8.21 -5.14 1.50
N THR A 66 -9.24 -5.49 0.71
CA THR A 66 -10.38 -6.30 1.18
C THR A 66 -10.14 -7.82 1.04
N GLY A 67 -8.91 -8.23 0.66
CA GLY A 67 -8.51 -9.61 0.40
C GLY A 67 -7.81 -10.34 1.57
N PRO A 68 -7.18 -11.50 1.32
CA PRO A 68 -6.39 -12.23 2.32
C PRO A 68 -5.03 -11.59 2.66
N ASP A 69 -4.66 -10.51 1.95
CA ASP A 69 -3.40 -9.80 2.10
C ASP A 69 -3.49 -8.71 3.18
N PHE A 70 -2.33 -8.32 3.70
CA PHE A 70 -2.21 -7.23 4.68
C PHE A 70 -2.18 -5.90 3.93
N ASP A 71 -2.86 -4.88 4.47
CA ASP A 71 -2.82 -3.48 3.97
C ASP A 71 -1.43 -3.10 3.40
N ASP A 72 -1.38 -2.71 2.13
CA ASP A 72 -0.16 -2.29 1.46
C ASP A 72 0.34 -0.96 2.04
N LEU A 73 1.54 -0.97 2.63
CA LEU A 73 2.16 0.25 3.15
C LEU A 73 2.69 1.11 1.99
N MET A 74 2.02 2.23 1.73
CA MET A 74 2.40 3.15 0.65
C MET A 74 3.46 4.16 1.09
N ASP A 75 3.32 4.73 2.30
CA ASP A 75 4.26 5.69 2.86
C ASP A 75 4.16 5.76 4.39
N SER A 76 5.23 6.21 5.07
CA SER A 76 5.23 6.41 6.51
C SER A 76 6.11 7.57 6.93
N GLY A 77 5.69 8.26 7.99
CA GLY A 77 6.43 9.39 8.51
C GLY A 77 6.08 9.70 9.95
N LYS A 78 6.58 10.84 10.40
CA LYS A 78 6.23 11.40 11.71
C LYS A 78 5.92 12.88 11.58
N THR A 79 5.07 13.37 12.47
CA THR A 79 4.80 14.81 12.54
C THR A 79 6.04 15.61 12.97
N ASP A 80 6.17 16.81 12.44
CA ASP A 80 7.21 17.76 12.83
C ASP A 80 6.91 18.45 14.18
N ALA A 81 7.73 19.43 14.56
CA ALA A 81 7.57 20.18 15.81
C ALA A 81 6.24 20.97 15.89
N ASP A 82 5.67 21.32 14.74
CA ASP A 82 4.39 22.03 14.62
C ASP A 82 3.22 21.04 14.38
N GLY A 83 3.45 19.74 14.59
CA GLY A 83 2.44 18.69 14.43
C GLY A 83 2.05 18.41 12.98
N ARG A 84 2.77 18.95 12.00
CA ARG A 84 2.45 18.81 10.58
C ARG A 84 2.97 17.51 10.02
N PHE A 85 2.24 16.92 9.08
CA PHE A 85 2.69 15.77 8.30
C PHE A 85 2.26 15.91 6.83
N SER A 86 2.99 15.23 5.95
CA SER A 86 2.64 15.04 4.54
C SER A 86 3.19 13.69 4.10
N LEU A 87 2.32 12.84 3.55
CA LEU A 87 2.65 11.52 3.02
C LEU A 87 2.18 11.41 1.58
N ALA A 88 2.90 10.65 0.77
CA ALA A 88 2.52 10.34 -0.61
C ALA A 88 3.13 9.01 -1.03
N GLY A 89 2.32 8.14 -1.63
CA GLY A 89 2.77 6.85 -2.13
C GLY A 89 1.88 6.32 -3.24
N HIS A 90 2.21 5.13 -3.71
CA HIS A 90 1.49 4.44 -4.78
C HIS A 90 1.55 2.92 -4.59
N THR A 91 0.60 2.23 -5.21
CA THR A 91 0.66 0.78 -5.45
C THR A 91 0.11 0.49 -6.85
N SER A 92 0.23 -0.75 -7.33
CA SER A 92 -0.25 -1.17 -8.65
C SER A 92 -1.29 -2.28 -8.52
N GLU A 93 -2.55 -1.93 -8.79
CA GLU A 93 -3.70 -2.81 -8.61
C GLU A 93 -4.63 -2.80 -9.82
N PHE A 94 -5.42 -3.86 -9.98
CA PHE A 94 -6.43 -3.93 -11.04
C PHE A 94 -7.69 -3.13 -10.73
N THR A 95 -7.97 -2.89 -9.44
CA THR A 95 -9.08 -2.11 -8.91
C THR A 95 -8.62 -0.74 -8.44
N PRO A 96 -9.52 0.24 -8.26
CA PRO A 96 -9.18 1.44 -7.52
C PRO A 96 -8.67 1.10 -6.12
N ILE A 97 -7.60 1.77 -5.71
CA ILE A 97 -7.04 1.68 -4.36
C ILE A 97 -8.03 2.27 -3.32
N ASP A 98 -7.93 1.87 -2.06
CA ASP A 98 -8.73 2.33 -0.93
C ASP A 98 -7.85 3.00 0.14
N PRO A 99 -7.31 4.20 -0.15
CA PRO A 99 -6.26 4.80 0.66
C PRO A 99 -6.76 5.25 2.03
N LYS A 100 -6.01 4.94 3.08
CA LYS A 100 -6.28 5.35 4.46
C LYS A 100 -5.02 5.86 5.18
N LEU A 101 -5.21 6.88 6.01
CA LEU A 101 -4.22 7.38 6.94
C LEU A 101 -4.43 6.74 8.31
N ASN A 102 -3.42 6.05 8.82
CA ASN A 102 -3.36 5.61 10.20
C ASN A 102 -2.46 6.54 11.02
N VAL A 103 -2.96 7.01 12.17
CA VAL A 103 -2.22 7.86 13.11
C VAL A 103 -2.07 7.12 14.43
N TYR A 104 -0.83 7.00 14.91
CA TYR A 104 -0.47 6.23 16.11
C TYR A 104 0.04 7.17 17.20
N HIS A 105 -0.70 7.30 18.30
CA HIS A 105 -0.43 8.32 19.31
C HIS A 105 -0.70 7.86 20.74
N ASP A 106 -0.13 8.59 21.70
CA ASP A 106 -0.33 8.38 23.14
C ASP A 106 -0.96 9.62 23.82
N CYS A 107 -1.53 10.54 23.04
CA CYS A 107 -2.26 11.71 23.56
C CYS A 107 -3.34 11.27 24.56
N ASP A 108 -3.26 11.82 25.78
CA ASP A 108 -4.12 11.50 26.93
C ASP A 108 -4.28 10.00 27.22
N ASP A 109 -3.24 9.20 26.94
CA ASP A 109 -3.32 7.75 27.07
C ASP A 109 -2.70 7.19 28.36
N GLY A 110 -1.88 7.99 29.06
CA GLY A 110 -1.18 7.59 30.28
C GLY A 110 -0.09 6.53 30.01
N VAL A 111 0.20 5.68 31.00
CA VAL A 111 1.18 4.58 30.87
C VAL A 111 0.46 3.30 30.47
N LYS A 112 -0.03 3.23 29.23
CA LYS A 112 -0.65 2.03 28.68
C LYS A 112 0.24 1.37 27.63
N PRO A 113 0.22 0.04 27.52
CA PRO A 113 0.90 -0.63 26.41
C PRO A 113 0.18 -0.32 25.10
N CYS A 114 0.95 -0.32 24.01
CA CYS A 114 0.47 -0.07 22.64
C CYS A 114 -0.07 1.36 22.44
N GLN A 115 0.00 1.86 21.21
CA GLN A 115 -0.46 3.21 20.90
C GLN A 115 -1.93 3.21 20.52
N ARG A 116 -2.65 4.29 20.80
CA ARG A 116 -3.97 4.55 20.22
C ARG A 116 -3.82 4.72 18.71
N ARG A 117 -4.72 4.15 17.93
CA ARG A 117 -4.71 4.22 16.47
C ARG A 117 -6.05 4.71 15.94
N ILE A 118 -6.04 5.87 15.30
CA ILE A 118 -7.15 6.40 14.52
C ILE A 118 -6.91 6.18 13.02
N THR A 119 -7.99 6.00 12.27
CA THR A 119 -7.95 5.80 10.82
C THR A 119 -8.79 6.87 10.14
N VAL A 120 -8.23 7.53 9.13
CA VAL A 120 -8.91 8.50 8.30
C VAL A 120 -8.88 8.00 6.85
N TYR A 121 -10.05 7.67 6.32
CA TYR A 121 -10.20 7.26 4.93
C TYR A 121 -10.05 8.46 3.98
N ILE A 122 -9.25 8.29 2.95
CA ILE A 122 -9.01 9.32 1.94
C ILE A 122 -10.03 9.09 0.81
N PRO A 123 -10.88 10.07 0.47
CA PRO A 123 -11.92 9.87 -0.53
C PRO A 123 -11.34 9.55 -1.91
N ASN A 124 -12.00 8.64 -2.65
CA ASN A 124 -11.50 8.14 -3.95
C ASN A 124 -11.26 9.23 -4.99
N LYS A 125 -11.88 10.41 -4.86
CA LYS A 125 -11.61 11.57 -5.72
C LYS A 125 -10.18 12.12 -5.63
N TYR A 126 -9.41 11.72 -4.60
CA TYR A 126 -8.00 12.08 -4.43
C TYR A 126 -7.04 11.00 -4.94
N ILE A 127 -7.56 9.89 -5.46
CA ILE A 127 -6.76 8.87 -6.13
C ILE A 127 -6.41 9.36 -7.53
N THR A 128 -5.15 9.22 -7.90
CA THR A 128 -4.67 9.65 -9.22
C THR A 128 -3.86 8.54 -9.89
N LYS A 129 -3.76 8.57 -11.22
CA LYS A 129 -2.98 7.57 -11.96
C LYS A 129 -1.49 7.91 -11.93
N GLY A 130 -0.66 6.88 -11.86
CA GLY A 130 0.80 6.99 -11.80
C GLY A 130 1.34 7.05 -10.37
N GLU A 131 2.66 7.07 -10.26
CA GLU A 131 3.39 6.92 -8.99
C GLU A 131 3.33 8.15 -8.06
N THR A 132 3.07 9.34 -8.63
CA THR A 132 3.05 10.61 -7.88
C THR A 132 1.64 11.19 -7.88
N PRO A 133 1.07 11.49 -6.70
CA PRO A 133 -0.28 12.01 -6.62
C PRO A 133 -0.33 13.43 -7.20
N SER A 134 -1.22 13.65 -8.18
CA SER A 134 -1.46 15.00 -8.74
C SER A 134 -2.37 15.87 -7.86
N THR A 135 -3.04 15.25 -6.89
CA THR A 135 -3.86 15.93 -5.87
C THR A 135 -3.54 15.41 -4.49
N ILE A 136 -3.57 16.28 -3.49
CA ILE A 136 -3.31 15.93 -2.09
C ILE A 136 -4.59 16.13 -1.29
N TYR A 137 -4.97 15.12 -0.52
CA TYR A 137 -6.04 15.23 0.47
C TYR A 137 -5.55 16.05 1.67
N ASP A 138 -6.28 17.12 1.99
CA ASP A 138 -6.01 17.93 3.18
C ASP A 138 -6.92 17.45 4.31
N ALA A 139 -6.34 16.72 5.27
CA ALA A 139 -7.05 16.23 6.44
C ALA A 139 -7.33 17.33 7.48
N GLY A 140 -6.83 18.55 7.24
CA GLY A 140 -7.01 19.68 8.14
C GLY A 140 -6.26 19.48 9.46
N THR A 141 -6.88 19.97 10.54
CA THR A 141 -6.35 19.80 11.91
C THR A 141 -7.14 18.74 12.65
N ILE A 142 -6.45 17.72 13.18
CA ILE A 142 -7.05 16.59 13.89
C ILE A 142 -6.69 16.70 15.37
N GLN A 143 -7.72 16.72 16.23
CA GLN A 143 -7.56 16.74 17.68
C GLN A 143 -7.51 15.31 18.25
N LEU A 144 -6.36 14.91 18.79
CA LEU A 144 -6.09 13.56 19.30
C LEU A 144 -6.56 13.31 20.74
N ALA A 145 -6.89 14.36 21.49
CA ALA A 145 -7.38 14.24 22.87
C ALA A 145 -8.78 13.59 22.95
N GLY A 146 -9.60 13.75 21.91
CA GLY A 146 -10.94 13.17 21.84
C GLY A 146 -10.94 11.65 21.71
N LYS A 147 -12.09 11.01 22.00
CA LYS A 147 -12.34 9.60 21.65
C LYS A 147 -12.90 9.53 20.23
N TRP A 148 -12.27 8.76 19.37
CA TRP A 148 -12.68 8.63 17.97
C TRP A 148 -13.49 7.35 17.76
N ALA A 149 -14.55 7.44 16.97
CA ALA A 149 -15.32 6.26 16.59
C ALA A 149 -14.43 5.32 15.76
N GLY A 150 -14.42 4.03 16.08
CA GLY A 150 -13.57 3.04 15.41
C GLY A 150 -12.09 3.08 15.81
N GLU A 151 -11.72 3.88 16.81
CA GLU A 151 -10.35 3.89 17.35
C GLU A 151 -9.96 2.52 17.91
N THR A 152 -8.73 2.10 17.61
CA THR A 152 -8.16 0.83 18.04
C THR A 152 -6.87 1.05 18.83
N ARG A 153 -6.20 -0.04 19.24
CA ARG A 153 -4.85 0.01 19.81
C ARG A 153 -3.91 -0.85 18.98
N ASP A 154 -2.70 -0.38 18.74
CA ASP A 154 -1.70 -1.05 17.91
C ASP A 154 -0.39 -1.26 18.68
N CYS A 155 0.04 -2.51 18.76
CA CYS A 155 1.22 -2.95 19.51
C CYS A 155 2.43 -3.22 18.61
N LEU A 156 2.25 -3.25 17.29
CA LEU A 156 3.25 -3.70 16.32
C LEU A 156 3.96 -2.51 15.67
N ASN A 157 3.24 -1.41 15.48
CA ASN A 157 3.72 -0.21 14.81
C ASN A 157 4.30 0.83 15.80
N ARG A 158 5.17 0.42 16.73
CA ARG A 158 5.86 1.34 17.68
C ARG A 158 6.95 2.19 17.05
#